data_AF-A0A934BEC0-F1
#
_entry.id   AF-A0A934BEC0-F1
#
_cell.length_a   1.000
_cell.length_b   1.000
_cell.length_c   1.000
_cell.angle_alpha   90.00
_cell.angle_beta   90.00
_cell.angle_gamma   90.00
#
_symmetry.space_group_name_H-M   'P 1'
#
loop_
_entity.id
_entity.type
_entity.pdbx_description
1 polymer ?
#
loop_
_entity_poly.entity_id
_entity_poly.type
_entity_poly.pdbx_seq_one_letter_code
_entity_poly.pdbx_strand_id
1 'polypeptide(L)'
;MKKIFFSLLVSFLLFTAQANACVGKILTIGVLNSANESVLAELVSALINERTGTTVNIKVYNSSKEIYEDVTKGEIGIVIENTERAVKMLNAPNNGDKAKAHDLVKEEFRNRMNLIWLKPFGTLSGDDGSGSYYYAPVMSEDVLIYFPALPKLINKLSDIANDRFFHEALNSVKSGEKAKKAAKDFLKKKKLI
;
A
#
# COMPACT_ATOMS: atom_id res chain seq x y z
N MET A 1 -59.40 -4.96 -4.69
CA MET A 1 -58.19 -4.18 -5.06
C MET A 1 -57.17 -3.98 -3.92
N LYS A 2 -57.51 -4.12 -2.63
CA LYS A 2 -56.55 -3.93 -1.51
C LYS A 2 -55.63 -5.13 -1.20
N LYS A 3 -55.95 -6.34 -1.68
CA LYS A 3 -55.15 -7.56 -1.42
C LYS A 3 -53.98 -7.78 -2.40
N ILE A 4 -54.02 -7.13 -3.58
CA ILE A 4 -52.96 -7.25 -4.60
C ILE A 4 -51.78 -6.32 -4.27
N PHE A 5 -52.04 -5.19 -3.62
CA PHE A 5 -51.01 -4.24 -3.20
C PHE A 5 -50.12 -4.75 -2.05
N PHE A 6 -50.60 -5.70 -1.26
CA PHE A 6 -49.81 -6.31 -0.18
C PHE A 6 -48.80 -7.34 -0.69
N SER A 7 -49.05 -7.93 -1.88
CA SER A 7 -48.15 -8.92 -2.48
C SER A 7 -46.95 -8.29 -3.20
N LEU A 8 -47.07 -7.02 -3.64
CA LEU A 8 -46.00 -6.29 -4.32
C LEU A 8 -44.95 -5.71 -3.34
N LEU A 9 -45.36 -5.42 -2.11
CA LEU A 9 -44.45 -4.87 -1.09
C LEU A 9 -43.50 -5.94 -0.51
N VAL A 10 -43.92 -7.21 -0.46
CA VAL A 10 -43.11 -8.33 0.03
C VAL A 10 -42.05 -8.75 -1.00
N SER A 11 -42.30 -8.56 -2.29
CA SER A 11 -41.33 -8.90 -3.34
C SER A 11 -40.15 -7.92 -3.42
N PHE A 12 -40.27 -6.70 -2.87
CA PHE A 12 -39.20 -5.71 -2.90
C PHE A 12 -38.19 -5.87 -1.75
N LEU A 13 -38.50 -6.68 -0.74
CA LEU A 13 -37.62 -6.95 0.41
C LEU A 13 -36.58 -8.06 0.16
N LEU A 14 -36.65 -8.76 -0.99
CA LEU A 14 -35.72 -9.85 -1.31
C LEU A 14 -34.45 -9.40 -2.07
N PHE A 15 -34.33 -8.10 -2.38
CA PHE A 15 -33.12 -7.51 -2.96
C PHE A 15 -32.27 -6.77 -1.92
N THR A 16 -32.20 -7.27 -0.68
CA THR A 16 -31.09 -6.90 0.20
C THR A 16 -29.83 -7.50 -0.40
N ALA A 17 -29.06 -6.69 -1.14
CA ALA A 17 -27.72 -7.03 -1.57
C ALA A 17 -26.98 -7.58 -0.34
N GLN A 18 -26.60 -8.87 -0.40
CA GLN A 18 -25.80 -9.47 0.64
C GLN A 18 -24.51 -8.65 0.72
N ALA A 19 -24.42 -7.80 1.75
CA ALA A 19 -23.17 -7.14 2.08
C ALA A 19 -22.21 -8.27 2.45
N ASN A 20 -21.37 -8.69 1.50
CA ASN A 20 -20.23 -9.53 1.78
C ASN A 20 -19.33 -8.73 2.72
N ALA A 21 -19.60 -8.85 4.01
CA ALA A 21 -18.74 -8.32 5.04
C ALA A 21 -17.35 -8.91 4.74
N CYS A 22 -16.36 -8.05 4.51
CA CYS A 22 -15.00 -8.39 4.09
C CYS A 22 -14.21 -9.17 5.17
N VAL A 23 -14.91 -9.86 6.05
CA VAL A 23 -14.41 -10.61 7.20
C VAL A 23 -13.66 -11.82 6.66
N GLY A 24 -12.35 -11.84 6.86
CA GLY A 24 -11.50 -13.00 6.59
C GLY A 24 -10.53 -12.85 5.41
N LYS A 25 -10.64 -11.82 4.57
CA LYS A 25 -9.66 -11.61 3.50
C LYS A 25 -8.37 -11.00 4.08
N ILE A 26 -7.26 -11.71 3.91
CA ILE A 26 -5.93 -11.23 4.29
C ILE A 26 -5.40 -10.35 3.15
N LEU A 27 -4.98 -9.13 3.48
CA LEU A 27 -4.29 -8.25 2.55
C LEU A 27 -2.78 -8.49 2.65
N THR A 28 -2.12 -8.83 1.55
CA THR A 28 -0.67 -9.03 1.54
C THR A 28 0.07 -7.82 0.98
N ILE A 29 1.11 -7.37 1.69
CA ILE A 29 2.07 -6.37 1.26
C ILE A 29 3.37 -7.09 0.85
N GLY A 30 3.84 -6.88 -0.38
CA GLY A 30 5.13 -7.35 -0.85
C GLY A 30 6.23 -6.32 -0.66
N VAL A 31 7.38 -6.78 -0.16
CA VAL A 31 8.59 -5.98 0.04
C VAL A 31 9.85 -6.76 -0.32
N LEU A 32 10.92 -6.05 -0.65
CA LEU A 32 12.28 -6.58 -0.62
C LEU A 32 12.84 -6.55 0.81
N ASN A 33 13.90 -7.32 1.04
CA ASN A 33 14.61 -7.32 2.31
C ASN A 33 15.45 -6.04 2.47
N SER A 34 14.78 -4.94 2.86
CA SER A 34 15.37 -3.62 3.00
C SER A 34 14.81 -2.92 4.25
N ALA A 35 15.61 -2.08 4.90
CA ALA A 35 15.18 -1.36 6.10
C ALA A 35 14.09 -0.33 5.76
N ASN A 36 14.24 0.37 4.64
CA ASN A 36 13.25 1.34 4.17
C ASN A 36 11.89 0.65 3.92
N GLU A 37 11.87 -0.44 3.14
CA GLU A 37 10.62 -1.12 2.80
C GLU A 37 10.00 -1.82 4.01
N SER A 38 10.81 -2.39 4.89
CA SER A 38 10.32 -3.03 6.12
C SER A 38 9.58 -2.06 7.02
N VAL A 39 10.13 -0.86 7.27
CA VAL A 39 9.47 0.16 8.10
C VAL A 39 8.21 0.67 7.44
N LEU A 40 8.27 0.98 6.14
CA LEU A 40 7.12 1.49 5.39
C LEU A 40 5.98 0.47 5.32
N ALA A 41 6.27 -0.81 5.09
CA ALA A 41 5.27 -1.87 5.09
C ALA A 41 4.65 -2.09 6.47
N GLU A 42 5.44 -2.05 7.55
CA GLU A 42 4.91 -2.15 8.91
C GLU A 42 4.05 -0.94 9.29
N LEU A 43 4.38 0.26 8.81
CA LEU A 43 3.53 1.46 8.97
C LEU A 43 2.19 1.30 8.26
N VAL A 44 2.20 0.86 7.01
CA VAL A 44 0.97 0.59 6.24
C VAL A 44 0.16 -0.51 6.92
N SER A 45 0.80 -1.63 7.27
CA SER A 45 0.18 -2.78 7.92
C SER A 45 -0.49 -2.41 9.23
N ALA A 46 0.24 -1.76 10.15
CA ALA A 46 -0.30 -1.34 11.43
C ALA A 46 -1.43 -0.31 11.28
N LEU A 47 -1.28 0.68 10.38
CA LEU A 47 -2.34 1.66 10.15
C LEU A 47 -3.63 1.01 9.63
N ILE A 48 -3.52 0.09 8.66
CA ILE A 48 -4.66 -0.65 8.12
C ILE A 48 -5.30 -1.51 9.22
N ASN A 49 -4.50 -2.28 9.94
CA ASN A 49 -4.99 -3.19 10.96
C ASN A 49 -5.72 -2.44 12.08
N GLU A 50 -5.11 -1.41 12.65
CA GLU A 50 -5.66 -0.66 13.80
C GLU A 50 -6.90 0.18 13.42
N ARG A 51 -7.00 0.64 12.16
CA ARG A 51 -8.12 1.50 11.71
C ARG A 51 -9.26 0.74 11.07
N THR A 52 -9.07 -0.51 10.67
CA THR A 52 -10.08 -1.26 9.91
C THR A 52 -10.35 -2.66 10.44
N GLY A 53 -9.48 -3.20 11.30
CA GLY A 53 -9.52 -4.60 11.72
C GLY A 53 -9.06 -5.58 10.63
N THR A 54 -8.64 -5.11 9.45
CA THR A 54 -8.15 -5.97 8.36
C THR A 54 -6.84 -6.63 8.76
N THR A 55 -6.75 -7.95 8.60
CA THR A 55 -5.50 -8.68 8.77
C THR A 55 -4.58 -8.40 7.59
N VAL A 56 -3.36 -7.95 7.89
CA VAL A 56 -2.34 -7.66 6.89
C VAL A 56 -1.15 -8.61 7.08
N ASN A 57 -0.74 -9.27 6.00
CA ASN A 57 0.47 -10.06 5.92
C ASN A 57 1.58 -9.27 5.20
N ILE A 58 2.83 -9.37 5.66
CA ILE A 58 3.98 -8.81 4.95
C ILE A 58 4.79 -9.99 4.42
N LYS A 59 4.94 -10.08 3.09
CA LYS A 59 5.72 -11.11 2.41
C LYS A 59 7.01 -10.48 1.91
N VAL A 60 8.15 -11.02 2.36
CA VAL A 60 9.48 -10.58 1.93
C VAL A 60 9.90 -11.43 0.73
N TYR A 61 10.43 -10.77 -0.29
CA TYR A 61 10.86 -11.38 -1.56
C TYR A 61 12.36 -11.23 -1.77
N ASN A 62 12.93 -12.16 -2.54
CA ASN A 62 14.34 -12.13 -2.90
C ASN A 62 14.62 -11.26 -4.12
N SER A 63 13.61 -11.03 -4.96
CA SER A 63 13.74 -10.24 -6.18
C SER A 63 12.50 -9.42 -6.47
N SER A 64 12.69 -8.28 -7.15
CA SER A 64 11.58 -7.44 -7.60
C SER A 64 10.72 -8.12 -8.66
N LYS A 65 11.33 -9.01 -9.46
CA LYS A 65 10.64 -9.82 -10.45
C LYS A 65 9.54 -10.67 -9.80
N GLU A 66 9.85 -11.37 -8.70
CA GLU A 66 8.86 -12.15 -7.96
C GLU A 66 7.71 -11.28 -7.41
N ILE A 67 8.01 -10.07 -6.91
CA ILE A 67 6.98 -9.12 -6.47
C ILE A 67 6.04 -8.77 -7.63
N TYR A 68 6.58 -8.43 -8.79
CA TYR A 68 5.77 -8.05 -9.95
C TYR A 68 4.94 -9.23 -10.50
N GLU A 69 5.47 -10.46 -10.48
CA GLU A 69 4.73 -11.65 -10.85
C GLU A 69 3.55 -11.90 -9.89
N ASP A 70 3.77 -11.78 -8.58
CA ASP A 70 2.73 -12.04 -7.58
C ASP A 70 1.67 -10.94 -7.53
N VAL A 71 2.03 -9.67 -7.72
CA VAL A 71 1.04 -8.57 -7.71
C VAL A 71 0.14 -8.64 -8.93
N THR A 72 0.67 -9.05 -10.09
CA THR A 72 -0.11 -9.19 -11.34
C THR A 72 -1.00 -10.43 -11.33
N LYS A 73 -0.65 -11.48 -10.57
CA LYS A 73 -1.51 -12.63 -10.30
C LYS A 73 -2.56 -12.37 -9.20
N GLY A 74 -2.49 -11.24 -8.52
CA GLY A 74 -3.37 -10.91 -7.39
C GLY A 74 -3.04 -11.61 -6.07
N GLU A 75 -1.84 -12.22 -5.95
CA GLU A 75 -1.38 -12.85 -4.71
C GLU A 75 -0.95 -11.82 -3.65
N ILE A 76 -0.49 -10.66 -4.09
CA ILE A 76 -0.22 -9.49 -3.23
C ILE A 76 -1.06 -8.30 -3.68
N GLY A 77 -1.58 -7.55 -2.70
CA GLY A 77 -2.45 -6.41 -2.96
C GLY A 77 -1.73 -5.07 -2.96
N ILE A 78 -0.62 -4.96 -2.22
CA ILE A 78 0.16 -3.74 -2.10
C ILE A 78 1.65 -4.08 -2.24
N VAL A 79 2.42 -3.20 -2.87
CA VAL A 79 3.87 -3.21 -2.94
C VAL A 79 4.39 -1.91 -2.35
N ILE A 80 5.43 -1.98 -1.53
CA ILE A 80 6.22 -0.77 -1.23
C ILE A 80 7.24 -0.61 -2.35
N GLU A 81 7.09 0.42 -3.16
CA GLU A 81 7.85 0.60 -4.40
C GLU A 81 8.62 1.91 -4.39
N ASN A 82 9.74 1.95 -5.10
CA ASN A 82 10.48 3.18 -5.36
C ASN A 82 10.57 3.47 -6.86
N THR A 83 10.74 4.76 -7.19
CA THR A 83 10.74 5.21 -8.60
C THR A 83 11.87 4.64 -9.44
N GLU A 84 13.05 4.35 -8.87
CA GLU A 84 14.19 3.82 -9.63
C GLU A 84 13.94 2.37 -10.05
N ARG A 85 13.51 1.54 -9.11
CA ARG A 85 13.14 0.15 -9.36
C ARG A 85 11.96 0.04 -10.33
N ALA A 86 10.99 0.93 -10.21
CA ALA A 86 9.84 0.99 -11.12
C ALA A 86 10.21 1.42 -12.55
N VAL A 87 11.04 2.45 -12.71
CA VAL A 87 11.53 2.86 -14.04
C VAL A 87 12.34 1.74 -14.70
N LYS A 88 13.20 1.05 -13.92
CA LYS A 88 13.97 -0.10 -14.41
C LYS A 88 13.07 -1.25 -14.87
N MET A 89 11.99 -1.53 -14.12
CA MET A 89 11.01 -2.55 -14.51
C MET A 89 10.35 -2.25 -15.86
N LEU A 90 10.07 -0.97 -16.14
CA LEU A 90 9.48 -0.54 -17.41
C LEU A 90 10.48 -0.53 -18.58
N ASN A 91 11.77 -0.77 -18.34
CA ASN A 91 12.86 -0.48 -19.27
C ASN A 91 12.80 0.97 -19.80
N ALA A 92 12.35 1.90 -18.97
CA ALA A 92 12.18 3.29 -19.36
C ALA A 92 13.45 4.12 -19.11
N PRO A 93 13.71 5.18 -19.91
CA PRO A 93 14.83 6.06 -19.68
C PRO A 93 14.66 6.83 -18.37
N ASN A 94 15.70 6.84 -17.54
CA ASN A 94 15.75 7.63 -16.31
C ASN A 94 16.65 8.85 -16.50
N ASN A 95 16.09 10.05 -16.44
CA ASN A 95 16.83 11.32 -16.56
C ASN A 95 17.23 11.93 -15.20
N GLY A 96 16.99 11.23 -14.10
CA GLY A 96 17.30 11.69 -12.74
C GLY A 96 16.25 12.63 -12.11
N ASP A 97 15.22 13.02 -12.85
CA ASP A 97 14.11 13.82 -12.33
C ASP A 97 13.08 12.91 -11.66
N LYS A 98 13.04 12.95 -10.32
CA LYS A 98 12.17 12.09 -9.49
C LYS A 98 10.68 12.35 -9.73
N ALA A 99 10.30 13.60 -10.00
CA ALA A 99 8.91 13.95 -10.25
C ALA A 99 8.46 13.37 -11.60
N LYS A 100 9.27 13.54 -12.65
CA LYS A 100 9.00 12.92 -13.96
C LYS A 100 9.02 11.40 -13.89
N ALA A 101 9.96 10.82 -13.16
CA ALA A 101 10.02 9.38 -12.96
C ALA A 101 8.74 8.87 -12.29
N HIS A 102 8.25 9.55 -11.25
CA HIS A 102 6.99 9.21 -10.60
C HIS A 102 5.78 9.33 -11.51
N ASP A 103 5.66 10.42 -12.27
CA ASP A 103 4.53 10.62 -13.18
C ASP A 103 4.49 9.54 -14.26
N LEU A 104 5.66 9.21 -14.82
CA LEU A 104 5.81 8.12 -15.78
C LEU A 104 5.39 6.76 -15.20
N VAL A 105 5.96 6.35 -14.05
CA VAL A 105 5.64 5.03 -13.49
C VAL A 105 4.19 4.94 -13.04
N LYS A 106 3.61 6.04 -12.53
CA LYS A 106 2.20 6.11 -12.15
C LYS A 106 1.28 5.86 -13.35
N GLU A 107 1.57 6.47 -14.49
CA GLU A 107 0.79 6.28 -15.71
C GLU A 107 0.97 4.86 -16.27
N GLU A 108 2.22 4.43 -16.46
CA GLU A 108 2.54 3.14 -17.08
C GLU A 108 2.06 1.95 -16.23
N PHE A 109 2.22 2.00 -14.91
CA PHE A 109 1.76 0.93 -14.01
C PHE A 109 0.24 0.80 -14.03
N ARG A 110 -0.47 1.94 -14.07
CA ARG A 110 -1.92 1.93 -14.15
C ARG A 110 -2.38 1.32 -15.48
N ASN A 111 -1.84 1.81 -16.59
CA ASN A 111 -2.28 1.43 -17.93
C ASN A 111 -1.91 -0.01 -18.30
N ARG A 112 -0.76 -0.52 -17.82
CA ARG A 112 -0.21 -1.82 -18.27
C ARG A 112 -0.33 -2.93 -17.26
N MET A 113 -0.46 -2.61 -15.97
CA MET A 113 -0.36 -3.59 -14.88
C MET A 113 -1.55 -3.57 -13.93
N ASN A 114 -2.53 -2.68 -14.12
CA ASN A 114 -3.65 -2.48 -13.19
C ASN A 114 -3.18 -2.10 -11.77
N LEU A 115 -2.09 -1.34 -11.68
CA LEU A 115 -1.49 -0.92 -10.42
C LEU A 115 -1.56 0.60 -10.25
N ILE A 116 -2.07 1.05 -9.12
CA ILE A 116 -2.19 2.46 -8.77
C ILE A 116 -1.11 2.89 -7.78
N TRP A 117 -0.36 3.92 -8.15
CA TRP A 117 0.52 4.63 -7.24
C TRP A 117 -0.29 5.54 -6.33
N LEU A 118 -0.22 5.29 -5.02
CA LEU A 118 -0.76 6.19 -4.00
C LEU A 118 0.22 7.34 -3.73
N LYS A 119 -0.14 8.26 -2.85
CA LYS A 119 0.75 9.39 -2.53
C LYS A 119 2.07 8.86 -1.95
N PRO A 120 3.24 9.36 -2.43
CA PRO A 120 4.52 8.96 -1.88
C PRO A 120 4.61 9.22 -0.37
N PHE A 121 5.30 8.33 0.34
CA PHE A 121 5.75 8.57 1.71
C PHE A 121 6.75 9.74 1.77
N GLY A 122 7.37 10.05 0.63
CA GLY A 122 8.32 11.13 0.43
C GLY A 122 9.59 10.59 -0.22
N THR A 123 10.69 11.33 -0.06
CA THR A 123 11.99 10.99 -0.64
C THR A 123 12.85 10.24 0.38
N LEU A 124 13.44 9.11 -0.01
CA LEU A 124 14.47 8.42 0.77
C LEU A 124 15.66 8.07 -0.12
N SER A 125 16.85 7.99 0.47
CA SER A 125 18.01 7.39 -0.18
C SER A 125 17.84 5.87 -0.27
N GLY A 126 18.48 5.25 -1.26
CA GLY A 126 18.60 3.79 -1.31
C GLY A 126 19.26 3.24 -0.04
N ASP A 127 19.00 1.97 0.25
CA ASP A 127 19.54 1.31 1.46
C ASP A 127 21.07 1.28 1.49
N ASP A 128 21.72 1.27 0.32
CA ASP A 128 23.16 1.38 0.12
C ASP A 128 23.69 2.84 0.19
N GLY A 129 22.82 3.80 0.46
CA GLY A 129 23.13 5.23 0.48
C GLY A 129 23.15 5.87 -0.92
N SER A 130 22.89 5.11 -1.98
CA SER A 130 22.88 5.63 -3.34
C SER A 130 21.58 6.38 -3.66
N GLY A 131 21.72 7.45 -4.43
CA GLY A 131 20.62 8.19 -5.00
C GLY A 131 19.57 8.69 -3.98
N SER A 132 18.41 9.00 -4.51
CA SER A 132 17.30 9.59 -3.79
C SER A 132 16.06 9.31 -4.61
N TYR A 133 15.06 8.64 -4.04
CA TYR A 133 13.93 8.13 -4.78
C TYR A 133 12.65 8.40 -4.02
N TYR A 134 11.54 8.58 -4.74
CA TYR A 134 10.24 8.55 -4.08
C TYR A 134 9.91 7.11 -3.73
N TYR A 135 9.52 6.88 -2.48
CA TYR A 135 8.92 5.64 -2.05
C TYR A 135 7.41 5.84 -1.92
N ALA A 136 6.63 4.92 -2.46
CA ALA A 136 5.17 4.99 -2.44
C ALA A 136 4.54 3.61 -2.22
N PRO A 137 3.32 3.56 -1.64
CA PRO A 137 2.51 2.37 -1.72
C PRO A 137 1.92 2.27 -3.13
N VAL A 138 2.14 1.13 -3.78
CA VAL A 138 1.54 0.77 -5.07
C VAL A 138 0.53 -0.33 -4.82
N MET A 139 -0.72 -0.14 -5.24
CA MET A 139 -1.82 -1.04 -4.92
C MET A 139 -2.44 -1.59 -6.21
N SER A 140 -2.82 -2.87 -6.22
CA SER A 140 -3.64 -3.40 -7.33
C SER A 140 -5.05 -2.80 -7.30
N GLU A 141 -5.60 -2.39 -8.44
CA GLU A 141 -6.96 -1.82 -8.47
C GLU A 141 -8.01 -2.82 -7.95
N ASP A 142 -7.77 -4.13 -8.05
CA ASP A 142 -8.68 -5.17 -7.54
C ASP A 142 -8.83 -5.13 -6.01
N VAL A 143 -7.85 -4.55 -5.30
CA VAL A 143 -7.96 -4.31 -3.85
C VAL A 143 -9.11 -3.36 -3.55
N LEU A 144 -9.42 -2.41 -4.44
CA LEU A 144 -10.47 -1.41 -4.23
C LEU A 144 -11.87 -2.02 -4.25
N ILE A 145 -12.05 -3.18 -4.89
CA ILE A 145 -13.33 -3.91 -4.88
C ILE A 145 -13.73 -4.27 -3.45
N TYR A 146 -12.74 -4.66 -2.63
CA TYR A 146 -12.95 -5.11 -1.26
C TYR A 146 -12.64 -4.02 -0.23
N PHE A 147 -11.74 -3.10 -0.56
CA PHE A 147 -11.21 -2.13 0.38
C PHE A 147 -11.17 -0.70 -0.20
N PRO A 148 -12.31 -0.13 -0.62
CA PRO A 148 -12.36 1.16 -1.34
C PRO A 148 -11.84 2.35 -0.53
N ALA A 149 -11.81 2.25 0.80
CA ALA A 149 -11.32 3.31 1.69
C ALA A 149 -9.79 3.31 1.89
N LEU A 150 -9.09 2.25 1.48
CA LEU A 150 -7.65 2.13 1.76
C LEU A 150 -6.79 3.23 1.13
N PRO A 151 -7.00 3.68 -0.12
CA PRO A 151 -6.24 4.80 -0.66
C PRO A 151 -6.29 6.04 0.24
N LYS A 152 -7.49 6.39 0.74
CA LYS A 152 -7.67 7.54 1.63
C LYS A 152 -6.96 7.33 2.98
N LEU A 153 -7.02 6.12 3.52
CA LEU A 153 -6.37 5.78 4.79
C LEU A 153 -4.84 5.81 4.66
N ILE A 154 -4.29 5.09 3.68
CA ILE A 154 -2.85 4.96 3.46
C ILE A 154 -2.22 6.31 3.11
N ASN A 155 -2.93 7.16 2.35
CA ASN A 155 -2.47 8.52 2.03
C ASN A 155 -2.29 9.42 3.26
N LYS A 156 -2.74 9.04 4.47
CA LYS A 156 -2.37 9.74 5.70
C LYS A 156 -0.88 9.60 6.05
N LEU A 157 -0.19 8.65 5.43
CA LEU A 157 1.25 8.44 5.52
C LEU A 157 2.03 9.20 4.43
N SER A 158 1.38 10.07 3.65
CA SER A 158 2.11 10.89 2.68
C SER A 158 3.10 11.82 3.38
N ASP A 159 4.26 12.03 2.76
CA ASP A 159 5.31 12.94 3.24
C ASP A 159 5.90 12.63 4.64
N ILE A 160 5.63 11.46 5.22
CA ILE A 160 6.21 11.05 6.51
C ILE A 160 7.74 10.95 6.47
N ALA A 161 8.33 10.78 5.29
CA ALA A 161 9.79 10.75 5.12
C ALA A 161 10.44 12.11 5.45
N ASN A 162 9.68 13.20 5.51
CA ASN A 162 10.17 14.50 5.97
C ASN A 162 10.11 14.64 7.50
N ASP A 163 9.52 13.66 8.19
CA ASP A 163 9.32 13.71 9.62
C ASP A 163 10.52 13.18 10.40
N ARG A 164 10.94 13.94 11.43
CA ARG A 164 12.05 13.53 12.29
C ARG A 164 11.79 12.19 12.99
N PHE A 165 10.56 11.93 13.43
CA PHE A 165 10.25 10.70 14.14
C PHE A 165 10.21 9.49 13.20
N PHE A 166 9.95 9.71 11.91
CA PHE A 166 10.13 8.66 10.91
C PHE A 166 11.61 8.28 10.78
N HIS A 167 12.50 9.28 10.70
CA HIS A 167 13.95 9.01 10.65
C HIS A 167 14.48 8.34 11.93
N GLU A 168 13.97 8.72 13.11
CA GLU A 168 14.27 8.02 14.37
C GLU A 168 13.89 6.52 14.28
N ALA A 169 12.67 6.22 13.82
CA ALA A 169 12.19 4.86 13.66
C ALA A 169 12.99 4.07 12.60
N LEU A 170 13.33 4.71 11.48
CA LEU A 170 14.14 4.08 10.42
C LEU A 170 15.55 3.75 10.92
N ASN A 171 16.18 4.69 11.64
CA ASN A 171 17.52 4.48 12.18
C ASN A 171 17.55 3.39 13.24
N SER A 172 16.54 3.31 14.11
CA SER A 172 16.47 2.26 15.12
C SER A 172 16.37 0.88 14.49
N VAL A 173 15.63 0.74 13.38
CA VAL A 173 15.54 -0.51 12.62
C VAL A 173 16.85 -0.86 11.93
N LYS A 174 17.55 0.13 11.36
CA LYS A 174 18.91 -0.06 10.85
C LYS A 174 19.90 -0.51 11.94
N SER A 175 19.65 -0.12 13.20
CA SER A 175 20.42 -0.58 14.38
C SER A 175 19.91 -1.90 14.99
N GLY A 176 18.95 -2.58 14.36
CA GLY A 176 18.49 -3.92 14.78
C GLY A 176 17.16 -3.95 15.54
N GLU A 177 16.48 -2.82 15.73
CA GLU A 177 15.11 -2.83 16.27
C GLU A 177 14.13 -3.51 15.28
N LYS A 178 13.12 -4.20 15.81
CA LYS A 178 12.06 -4.79 14.98
C LYS A 178 11.22 -3.69 14.33
N ALA A 179 11.13 -3.71 13.00
CA ALA A 179 10.35 -2.74 12.20
C ALA A 179 8.90 -2.58 12.70
N LYS A 180 8.24 -3.69 13.06
CA LYS A 180 6.89 -3.69 13.64
C LYS A 180 6.74 -2.78 14.87
N LYS A 181 7.73 -2.80 15.76
CA LYS A 181 7.70 -1.99 16.98
C LYS A 181 7.92 -0.52 16.64
N ALA A 182 8.98 -0.22 15.87
CA ALA A 182 9.31 1.13 15.46
C ALA A 182 8.14 1.82 14.71
N ALA A 183 7.49 1.10 13.80
CA ALA A 183 6.31 1.57 13.07
C ALA A 183 5.13 1.90 14.01
N LYS A 184 4.78 1.00 14.94
CA LYS A 184 3.68 1.27 15.90
C LYS A 184 3.98 2.48 16.80
N ASP A 185 5.21 2.62 17.27
CA ASP A 185 5.61 3.74 18.12
C ASP A 185 5.52 5.07 17.36
N PHE A 186 5.97 5.10 16.10
CA PHE A 186 5.79 6.26 15.22
C PHE A 186 4.31 6.62 15.04
N LEU A 187 3.46 5.65 14.71
CA LEU A 187 2.03 5.90 14.46
C LEU A 187 1.32 6.45 15.71
N LYS A 188 1.62 5.92 16.90
CA LYS A 188 1.11 6.46 18.18
C LYS A 188 1.57 7.89 18.41
N LYS A 189 2.86 8.16 18.23
CA LYS A 189 3.46 9.50 18.37
C LYS A 189 2.81 10.52 17.42
N LYS A 190 2.44 10.07 16.22
CA LYS A 190 1.69 10.84 15.22
C LYS A 190 0.17 10.86 15.42
N LYS A 191 -0.36 10.18 16.43
CA LYS A 191 -1.82 10.01 16.65
C LYS A 191 -2.54 9.43 15.43
N LEU A 192 -1.81 8.65 14.62
CA LEU A 192 -2.35 7.96 13.46
C LEU A 192 -2.96 6.61 13.84
N ILE A 193 -2.65 6.09 15.03
CA ILE A 193 -3.36 5.02 15.73
C ILE A 193 -3.54 5.42 17.20
#